data_AF-A0A7J8TRW9-F1
#
_entry.id   AF-A0A7J8TRW9-F1
#
_cell.length_a   1.000
_cell.length_b   1.000
_cell.length_c   1.000
_cell.angle_alpha   90.00
_cell.angle_beta   90.00
_cell.angle_gamma   90.00
#
_symmetry.space_group_name_H-M   'P 1'
#
loop_
_entity.id
_entity.type
_entity.pdbx_description
1 polymer ?
#
loop_
_entity_poly.entity_id
_entity_poly.type
_entity_poly.pdbx_seq_one_letter_code
_entity_poly.pdbx_strand_id
1 'polypeptide(L)'
;MATNLIRRAMNMTSRLPSSTVAPASRLVLDRPYATETEAQKVEPKASSASGGTSMKTFQIYRWNPDNPTKPQLQDFKIDLKECGPMVLDALIKIKNEMDPSLTFRRSCREGICGSCAMNINGCNGLACLTKIESGPSETTITPLPHMFVIKDLVVDMTNFYNQYKSIEPWLKRKNPPPTAGKEIPQSKKDRAKLDGMYECILCACCSTSCPSYWWNPESYLGPAALLHANR
;
A
#
# COMPACT_ATOMS: atom_id res chain seq x y z
N MET A 1 -16.02 42.69 -65.42
CA MET A 1 -15.21 43.87 -65.75
C MET A 1 -14.11 43.99 -64.73
N ALA A 2 -12.87 43.90 -65.20
CA ALA A 2 -11.65 44.03 -64.40
C ALA A 2 -11.44 45.49 -64.00
N THR A 3 -10.82 45.73 -62.85
CA THR A 3 -9.69 46.67 -62.73
C THR A 3 -8.98 46.48 -61.39
N ASN A 4 -7.70 46.13 -61.49
CA ASN A 4 -6.71 46.09 -60.43
C ASN A 4 -6.33 47.50 -59.99
N LEU A 5 -5.98 47.66 -58.71
CA LEU A 5 -5.15 48.75 -58.21
C LEU A 5 -4.04 48.18 -57.32
N ILE A 6 -2.81 48.44 -57.75
CA ILE A 6 -1.53 48.04 -57.14
C ILE A 6 -1.01 49.20 -56.28
N ARG A 7 -0.51 48.90 -55.07
CA ARG A 7 0.69 49.50 -54.43
C ARG A 7 1.01 48.72 -53.15
N ARG A 8 2.11 47.96 -53.10
CA ARG A 8 3.43 48.27 -52.47
C ARG A 8 3.31 48.68 -50.99
N ALA A 9 4.08 48.20 -50.02
CA ALA A 9 5.17 47.22 -49.92
C ALA A 9 5.49 47.06 -48.41
N MET A 10 6.05 45.92 -48.00
CA MET A 10 7.25 45.78 -47.13
C MET A 10 7.24 44.42 -46.43
N ASN A 11 8.12 43.54 -46.90
CA ASN A 11 8.63 42.40 -46.15
C ASN A 11 9.55 42.92 -45.04
N MET A 12 9.27 42.56 -43.80
CA MET A 12 10.34 42.32 -42.82
C MET A 12 10.19 40.90 -42.27
N THR A 13 11.16 40.11 -42.66
CA THR A 13 11.47 38.78 -42.16
C THR A 13 12.00 38.86 -40.73
N SER A 14 11.38 38.13 -39.80
CA SER A 14 12.09 37.54 -38.67
C SER A 14 11.59 36.11 -38.46
N ARG A 15 12.44 35.17 -38.88
CA ARG A 15 12.29 33.73 -38.64
C ARG A 15 12.56 33.46 -37.16
N LEU A 16 11.62 32.84 -36.46
CA LEU A 16 11.91 32.04 -35.27
C LEU A 16 11.73 30.56 -35.67
N PRO A 17 12.69 29.67 -35.39
CA PRO A 17 12.56 28.27 -35.74
C PRO A 17 11.55 27.61 -34.80
N SER A 18 10.49 27.04 -35.39
CA SER A 18 9.52 26.18 -34.73
C SER A 18 10.24 24.90 -34.30
N SER A 19 10.47 24.71 -33.00
CA SER A 19 10.94 23.43 -32.47
C SER A 19 9.80 22.43 -32.54
N THR A 20 9.91 21.47 -33.45
CA THR A 20 9.08 20.27 -33.47
C THR A 20 9.45 19.40 -32.27
N VAL A 21 8.67 19.52 -31.19
CA VAL A 21 8.72 18.56 -30.09
C VAL A 21 8.01 17.30 -30.55
N ALA A 22 8.79 16.24 -30.83
CA ALA A 22 8.25 14.91 -31.07
C ALA A 22 7.44 14.45 -29.84
N PRO A 23 6.32 13.74 -30.01
CA PRO A 23 5.59 13.22 -28.88
C PRO A 23 6.47 12.14 -28.23
N ALA A 24 6.90 12.39 -27.00
CA ALA A 24 7.52 11.37 -26.18
C ALA A 24 6.48 10.28 -25.94
N SER A 25 6.53 9.20 -26.72
CA SER A 25 5.84 7.97 -26.40
C SER A 25 6.29 7.54 -25.01
N ARG A 26 5.44 7.76 -24.00
CA ARG A 26 5.62 7.14 -22.69
C ARG A 26 5.53 5.64 -22.93
N LEU A 27 6.67 4.98 -22.93
CA LEU A 27 6.74 3.54 -22.72
C LEU A 27 6.12 3.26 -21.35
N VAL A 28 4.84 2.93 -21.33
CA VAL A 28 4.21 2.30 -20.18
C VAL A 28 4.79 0.89 -20.15
N LEU A 29 5.77 0.69 -19.28
CA LEU A 29 6.23 -0.66 -18.96
C LEU A 29 5.04 -1.38 -18.32
N ASP A 30 4.37 -2.24 -19.09
CA ASP A 30 3.38 -3.18 -18.57
C ASP A 30 4.11 -4.07 -17.56
N ARG A 31 3.96 -3.74 -16.28
CA ARG A 31 4.44 -4.59 -15.20
C ARG A 31 3.36 -5.63 -14.94
N PRO A 32 3.66 -6.93 -15.05
CA PRO A 32 2.70 -7.94 -14.62
C PRO A 32 2.43 -7.73 -13.12
N TYR A 33 1.16 -7.82 -12.74
CA TYR A 33 0.69 -7.91 -11.36
C TYR A 33 -0.06 -9.23 -11.23
N ALA A 34 0.04 -9.92 -10.09
CA ALA A 34 -0.88 -11.00 -9.80
C ALA A 34 -2.28 -10.39 -9.66
N THR A 35 -3.24 -10.95 -10.39
CA THR A 35 -4.62 -10.47 -10.31
C THR A 35 -5.18 -10.78 -8.94
N GLU A 36 -6.07 -9.92 -8.47
CA GLU A 36 -6.79 -10.07 -7.20
C GLU A 36 -7.42 -11.47 -7.05
N THR A 37 -8.06 -11.96 -8.12
CA THR A 37 -8.72 -13.27 -8.13
C THR A 37 -7.73 -14.44 -7.95
N GLU A 38 -6.50 -14.31 -8.45
CA GLU A 38 -5.47 -15.34 -8.28
C GLU A 38 -4.83 -15.28 -6.90
N ALA A 39 -4.69 -14.08 -6.32
CA ALA A 39 -4.15 -13.91 -4.98
C ALA A 39 -5.04 -14.53 -3.90
N GLN A 40 -6.36 -14.54 -4.11
CA GLN A 40 -7.36 -15.02 -3.15
C GLN A 40 -7.64 -16.53 -3.22
N LYS A 41 -7.30 -17.19 -4.33
CA LYS A 41 -7.57 -18.63 -4.52
C LYS A 41 -6.56 -19.55 -3.83
N VAL A 42 -5.57 -18.99 -3.13
CA VAL A 42 -4.54 -19.79 -2.49
C VAL A 42 -5.02 -20.26 -1.12
N GLU A 43 -5.55 -21.47 -1.08
CA GLU A 43 -6.06 -22.08 0.15
C GLU A 43 -4.94 -22.70 1.01
N PRO A 44 -5.04 -22.64 2.35
CA PRO A 44 -4.12 -23.33 3.26
C PRO A 44 -4.15 -24.84 3.03
N LYS A 45 -2.97 -25.49 3.06
CA LYS A 45 -2.90 -26.96 3.07
C LYS A 45 -3.22 -27.49 4.47
N ALA A 46 -4.05 -28.53 4.54
CA ALA A 46 -4.37 -29.23 5.78
C ALA A 46 -3.11 -29.87 6.41
N SER A 47 -3.03 -29.82 7.74
CA SER A 47 -1.83 -30.15 8.51
C SER A 47 -1.52 -31.65 8.58
N SER A 48 -0.22 -31.98 8.55
CA SER A 48 0.31 -33.28 8.99
C SER A 48 1.26 -33.01 10.16
N ALA A 49 0.74 -33.13 11.39
CA ALA A 49 1.52 -32.86 12.60
C ALA A 49 2.67 -33.87 12.75
N SER A 50 3.92 -33.37 12.76
CA SER A 50 5.10 -34.17 13.10
C SER A 50 6.01 -33.41 14.07
N GLY A 51 5.99 -33.87 15.33
CA GLY A 51 7.01 -33.79 16.39
C GLY A 51 8.05 -32.67 16.44
N GLY A 52 8.01 -31.89 17.53
CA GLY A 52 9.08 -31.02 18.03
C GLY A 52 8.51 -29.76 18.69
N THR A 53 8.58 -29.65 20.02
CA THR A 53 7.86 -28.68 20.87
C THR A 53 8.15 -27.19 20.64
N SER A 54 9.05 -26.82 19.72
CA SER A 54 9.35 -25.42 19.36
C SER A 54 9.36 -25.12 17.85
N MET A 55 9.10 -26.11 16.98
CA MET A 55 9.03 -25.86 15.54
C MET A 55 7.65 -25.31 15.17
N LYS A 56 7.63 -24.19 14.43
CA LYS A 56 6.42 -23.56 13.88
C LYS A 56 6.50 -23.52 12.37
N THR A 57 5.39 -23.87 11.72
CA THR A 57 5.26 -23.75 10.26
C THR A 57 4.56 -22.45 9.91
N PHE A 58 5.17 -21.68 9.00
CA PHE A 58 4.59 -20.50 8.37
C PHE A 58 4.25 -20.82 6.91
N GLN A 59 2.98 -20.67 6.53
CA GLN A 59 2.54 -20.80 5.14
C GLN A 59 2.45 -19.40 4.54
N ILE A 60 3.38 -19.07 3.65
CA ILE A 60 3.52 -17.70 3.13
C ILE A 60 3.15 -17.64 1.66
N TYR A 61 2.30 -16.67 1.31
CA TYR A 61 1.95 -16.37 -0.07
C TYR A 61 3.17 -15.95 -0.88
N ARG A 62 3.38 -16.59 -2.04
CA ARG A 62 4.47 -16.33 -2.98
C ARG A 62 3.94 -16.03 -4.37
N TRP A 63 4.45 -14.95 -4.96
CA TRP A 63 4.26 -14.62 -6.37
C TRP A 63 5.37 -13.68 -6.85
N ASN A 64 5.88 -13.90 -8.06
CA ASN A 64 7.00 -13.13 -8.62
C ASN A 64 6.65 -12.58 -10.02
N PRO A 65 6.71 -11.26 -10.25
CA PRO A 65 6.45 -10.68 -11.57
C PRO A 65 7.49 -11.09 -12.63
N ASP A 66 8.73 -11.40 -12.22
CA ASP A 66 9.81 -11.78 -13.14
C ASP A 66 9.64 -13.22 -13.66
N ASN A 67 8.85 -14.04 -12.96
CA ASN A 67 8.48 -15.39 -13.38
C ASN A 67 7.02 -15.64 -13.00
N PRO A 68 6.06 -15.17 -13.83
CA PRO A 68 4.65 -15.10 -13.50
C PRO A 68 4.00 -16.50 -13.54
N THR A 69 4.26 -17.30 -12.52
CA THR A 69 3.52 -18.54 -12.23
C THR A 69 2.29 -18.24 -11.39
N LYS A 70 1.40 -19.23 -11.26
CA LYS A 70 0.27 -19.12 -10.33
C LYS A 70 0.78 -18.84 -8.91
N PRO A 71 0.14 -17.95 -8.16
CA PRO A 71 0.44 -17.76 -6.76
C PRO A 71 0.31 -19.06 -5.95
N GLN A 72 1.14 -19.22 -4.92
CA GLN A 72 1.15 -20.42 -4.08
C GLN A 72 1.52 -20.10 -2.64
N LEU A 73 1.11 -20.98 -1.72
CA LEU A 73 1.63 -20.99 -0.36
C LEU A 73 2.89 -21.84 -0.31
N GLN A 74 3.94 -21.29 0.29
CA GLN A 74 5.18 -21.99 0.59
C GLN A 74 5.35 -22.11 2.10
N ASP A 75 5.69 -23.32 2.53
CA ASP A 75 5.90 -23.64 3.94
C ASP A 75 7.33 -23.32 4.37
N PHE A 76 7.47 -22.65 5.50
CA PHE A 76 8.74 -22.38 6.18
C PHE A 76 8.66 -22.87 7.63
N LYS A 77 9.57 -23.76 8.02
CA LYS A 77 9.65 -24.27 9.40
C LYS A 77 10.71 -23.49 10.17
N ILE A 78 10.32 -22.85 11.27
CA ILE A 78 11.21 -22.06 12.14
C ILE A 78 11.23 -22.66 13.54
N ASP A 79 12.41 -22.74 14.15
CA ASP A 79 12.53 -22.95 15.60
C ASP A 79 12.24 -21.65 16.35
N LEU A 80 11.16 -21.62 17.11
CA LEU A 80 10.74 -20.44 17.88
C LEU A 80 11.72 -20.08 19.01
N LYS A 81 12.63 -20.98 19.41
CA LYS A 81 13.69 -20.65 20.38
C LYS A 81 14.75 -19.70 19.82
N GLU A 82 14.92 -19.70 18.49
CA GLU A 82 15.89 -18.88 17.77
C GLU A 82 15.22 -17.75 16.98
N CYS A 83 14.00 -17.39 17.35
CA CYS A 83 13.19 -16.38 16.68
C CYS A 83 12.66 -15.38 17.71
N GLY A 84 12.56 -14.11 17.30
CA GLY A 84 11.83 -13.11 18.08
C GLY A 84 10.34 -13.45 18.18
N PRO A 85 9.61 -12.81 19.11
CA PRO A 85 8.24 -13.18 19.43
C PRO A 85 7.20 -12.75 18.39
N MET A 86 7.55 -11.89 17.44
CA MET A 86 6.60 -11.29 16.49
C MET A 86 6.69 -11.95 15.12
N VAL A 87 5.59 -11.92 14.37
CA VAL A 87 5.53 -12.45 12.99
C VAL A 87 6.57 -11.77 12.09
N LEU A 88 6.85 -10.48 12.29
CA LEU A 88 7.92 -9.80 11.55
C LEU A 88 9.30 -10.40 11.80
N ASP A 89 9.58 -10.88 13.03
CA ASP A 89 10.86 -11.51 13.36
C ASP A 89 11.02 -12.81 12.56
N ALA A 90 9.94 -13.61 12.47
CA ALA A 90 9.90 -14.81 11.64
C ALA A 90 10.13 -14.51 10.15
N LEU A 91 9.47 -13.48 9.60
CA LEU A 91 9.65 -13.06 8.21
C LEU A 91 11.09 -12.62 7.91
N ILE A 92 11.72 -11.88 8.83
CA ILE A 92 13.12 -11.45 8.71
C ILE A 92 14.05 -12.66 8.80
N LYS A 93 13.82 -13.59 9.74
CA LYS A 93 14.62 -14.82 9.88
C LYS A 93 14.55 -15.66 8.60
N ILE A 94 13.34 -15.90 8.07
CA ILE A 94 13.16 -16.62 6.80
C ILE A 94 13.95 -15.93 5.69
N LYS A 95 13.82 -14.62 5.54
CA LYS A 95 14.51 -13.90 4.47
C LYS A 95 16.03 -13.97 4.59
N ASN A 96 16.56 -13.87 5.81
CA ASN A 96 18.00 -13.81 6.03
C ASN A 96 18.67 -15.19 5.96
N GLU A 97 17.98 -16.24 6.42
CA GLU A 97 18.60 -17.54 6.69
C GLU A 97 18.08 -18.67 5.79
N MET A 98 16.90 -18.51 5.17
CA MET A 98 16.24 -19.60 4.43
C MET A 98 15.98 -19.25 2.96
N ASP A 99 15.34 -18.10 2.70
CA ASP A 99 14.98 -17.67 1.35
C ASP A 99 15.07 -16.14 1.18
N PRO A 100 16.20 -15.63 0.68
CA PRO A 100 16.40 -14.21 0.39
C PRO A 100 15.43 -13.62 -0.64
N SER A 101 14.74 -14.44 -1.43
CA SER A 101 13.78 -13.97 -2.43
C SER A 101 12.46 -13.48 -1.82
N LEU A 102 12.14 -13.89 -0.58
CA LEU A 102 10.93 -13.48 0.13
C LEU A 102 10.88 -11.95 0.26
N THR A 103 9.79 -11.35 -0.21
CA THR A 103 9.64 -9.89 -0.30
C THR A 103 8.45 -9.39 0.52
N PHE A 104 8.69 -8.42 1.41
CA PHE A 104 7.69 -7.76 2.24
C PHE A 104 8.13 -6.34 2.61
N ARG A 105 7.19 -5.46 2.96
CA ARG A 105 7.50 -4.12 3.46
C ARG A 105 7.64 -4.12 4.98
N ARG A 106 8.67 -3.43 5.49
CA ARG A 106 8.89 -3.19 6.92
C ARG A 106 9.71 -1.91 7.14
N SER A 107 9.55 -1.28 8.29
CA SER A 107 10.40 -0.14 8.68
C SER A 107 10.57 -0.05 10.20
N CYS A 108 9.59 0.50 10.92
CA CYS A 108 9.76 0.92 12.31
C CYS A 108 9.95 -0.24 13.31
N ARG A 109 9.28 -1.38 13.13
CA ARG A 109 9.20 -2.51 14.08
C ARG A 109 8.62 -2.22 15.48
N GLU A 110 7.88 -1.12 15.65
CA GLU A 110 7.06 -0.83 16.84
C GLU A 110 5.62 -0.38 16.51
N GLY A 111 5.15 -0.63 15.29
CA GLY A 111 3.75 -0.42 14.91
C GLY A 111 3.33 1.01 14.59
N ILE A 112 4.27 1.95 14.43
CA ILE A 112 3.92 3.36 14.17
C ILE A 112 3.89 3.74 12.68
N CYS A 113 4.65 3.05 11.81
CA CYS A 113 4.78 3.44 10.40
C CYS A 113 3.74 2.82 9.45
N GLY A 114 2.99 1.80 9.90
CA GLY A 114 2.00 1.08 9.07
C GLY A 114 2.55 0.20 7.95
N SER A 115 3.87 0.17 7.69
CA SER A 115 4.44 -0.47 6.48
C SER A 115 4.27 -1.99 6.39
N CYS A 116 4.23 -2.69 7.52
CA CYS A 116 4.15 -4.17 7.58
C CYS A 116 2.72 -4.68 7.75
N ALA A 117 1.75 -3.98 7.18
CA ALA A 117 0.36 -4.41 7.14
C ALA A 117 0.21 -5.60 6.17
N MET A 118 -0.39 -6.69 6.65
CA MET A 118 -0.66 -7.90 5.89
C MET A 118 -1.78 -8.70 6.56
N ASN A 119 -2.22 -9.79 5.94
CA ASN A 119 -3.20 -10.69 6.53
C ASN A 119 -2.49 -11.88 7.19
N ILE A 120 -2.74 -12.08 8.48
CA ILE A 120 -2.11 -13.11 9.31
C ILE A 120 -3.25 -13.94 9.93
N ASN A 121 -3.31 -15.23 9.62
CA ASN A 121 -4.38 -16.14 10.05
C ASN A 121 -5.80 -15.60 9.73
N GLY A 122 -5.98 -15.02 8.54
CA GLY A 122 -7.27 -14.47 8.10
C GLY A 122 -7.56 -13.05 8.61
N CYS A 123 -6.75 -12.51 9.53
CA CYS A 123 -6.96 -11.20 10.11
C CYS A 123 -5.90 -10.19 9.63
N ASN A 124 -6.33 -8.99 9.21
CA ASN A 124 -5.40 -7.92 8.87
C ASN A 124 -4.73 -7.37 10.13
N GLY A 125 -3.40 -7.26 10.09
CA GLY A 125 -2.61 -6.81 11.24
C GLY A 125 -1.24 -6.29 10.84
N LEU A 126 -0.53 -5.72 11.82
CA LEU A 126 0.86 -5.31 11.65
C LEU A 126 1.76 -6.46 12.09
N ALA A 127 2.54 -7.03 11.18
CA ALA A 127 3.43 -8.16 11.49
C ALA A 127 4.38 -7.89 12.67
N CYS A 128 4.80 -6.64 12.87
CA CYS A 128 5.66 -6.24 13.99
C CYS A 128 4.98 -6.20 15.37
N LEU A 129 3.64 -6.22 15.42
CA LEU A 129 2.87 -6.26 16.67
C LEU A 129 2.06 -7.56 16.83
N THR A 130 1.98 -8.39 15.78
CA THR A 130 1.33 -9.69 15.85
C THR A 130 2.28 -10.71 16.45
N LYS A 131 1.97 -11.20 17.65
CA LYS A 131 2.72 -12.28 18.30
C LYS A 131 2.57 -13.58 17.52
N ILE A 132 3.64 -14.37 17.49
CA ILE A 132 3.58 -15.75 17.00
C ILE A 132 2.83 -16.59 18.03
N GLU A 133 1.78 -17.29 17.57
CA GLU A 133 1.03 -18.20 18.42
C GLU A 133 1.87 -19.45 18.74
N SER A 134 2.04 -19.74 20.03
CA SER A 134 2.62 -20.99 20.50
C SER A 134 1.72 -22.17 20.13
N GLY A 135 2.32 -23.27 19.66
CA GLY A 135 1.61 -24.50 19.35
C GLY A 135 1.80 -24.98 17.92
N PRO A 136 1.29 -26.18 17.60
CA PRO A 136 1.57 -26.88 16.35
C PRO A 136 0.82 -26.33 15.14
N SER A 137 -0.19 -25.48 15.35
CA SER A 137 -0.97 -24.88 14.26
C SER A 137 -0.07 -24.10 13.30
N GLU A 138 -0.33 -24.19 12.00
CA GLU A 138 0.34 -23.38 11.01
C GLU A 138 -0.07 -21.91 11.13
N THR A 139 0.85 -20.99 10.85
CA THR A 139 0.53 -19.56 10.68
C THR A 139 0.50 -19.22 9.20
N THR A 140 -0.66 -18.83 8.68
CA THR A 140 -0.80 -18.42 7.28
C THR A 140 -0.61 -16.91 7.15
N ILE A 141 0.24 -16.49 6.21
CA ILE A 141 0.54 -15.09 5.93
C ILE A 141 0.28 -14.81 4.46
N THR A 142 -0.65 -13.88 4.19
CA THR A 142 -1.02 -13.44 2.85
C THR A 142 -0.95 -11.91 2.75
N PRO A 143 -0.92 -11.33 1.54
CA PRO A 143 -0.95 -9.88 1.37
C PRO A 143 -2.25 -9.28 1.92
N LEU A 144 -2.34 -7.94 1.97
CA LEU A 144 -3.62 -7.32 2.28
C LEU A 144 -4.69 -7.75 1.26
N PRO A 145 -5.90 -8.16 1.70
CA PRO A 145 -6.93 -8.69 0.81
C PRO A 145 -7.42 -7.67 -0.21
N HIS A 146 -7.85 -8.16 -1.37
CA HIS A 146 -8.45 -7.36 -2.45
C HIS A 146 -7.55 -6.20 -2.92
N MET A 147 -6.26 -6.48 -3.06
CA MET A 147 -5.26 -5.54 -3.57
C MET A 147 -4.42 -6.22 -4.66
N PHE A 148 -3.96 -5.45 -5.65
CA PHE A 148 -3.01 -5.95 -6.65
C PHE A 148 -1.64 -6.24 -6.01
N VAL A 149 -1.10 -7.43 -6.26
CA VAL A 149 0.19 -7.83 -5.70
C VAL A 149 1.33 -7.46 -6.64
N ILE A 150 2.32 -6.71 -6.13
CA ILE A 150 3.55 -6.37 -6.84
C ILE A 150 4.55 -7.53 -6.78
N LYS A 151 4.73 -8.15 -5.59
CA LYS A 151 5.57 -9.33 -5.36
C LYS A 151 5.34 -9.85 -3.95
N ASP A 152 5.17 -11.16 -3.79
CA ASP A 152 4.97 -11.81 -2.48
C ASP A 152 3.96 -11.05 -1.61
N LEU A 153 4.38 -10.51 -0.46
CA LEU A 153 3.52 -9.81 0.51
C LEU A 153 3.40 -8.29 0.25
N VAL A 154 3.90 -7.81 -0.89
CA VAL A 154 3.90 -6.39 -1.25
C VAL A 154 2.76 -6.08 -2.22
N VAL A 155 1.82 -5.25 -1.77
CA VAL A 155 0.68 -4.80 -2.57
C VAL A 155 0.88 -3.39 -3.15
N ASP A 156 0.13 -3.09 -4.21
CA ASP A 156 0.02 -1.75 -4.78
C ASP A 156 -0.91 -0.88 -3.93
N MET A 157 -0.38 0.18 -3.33
CA MET A 157 -1.11 1.10 -2.45
C MET A 157 -1.57 2.38 -3.17
N THR A 158 -1.40 2.46 -4.49
CA THR A 158 -1.62 3.70 -5.26
C THR A 158 -3.06 4.19 -5.15
N ASN A 159 -4.06 3.32 -5.30
CA ASN A 159 -5.46 3.72 -5.16
C ASN A 159 -5.77 4.26 -3.76
N PHE A 160 -5.33 3.55 -2.72
CA PHE A 160 -5.50 3.95 -1.32
C PHE A 160 -4.95 5.37 -1.05
N TYR A 161 -3.75 5.67 -1.54
CA TYR A 161 -3.16 7.01 -1.38
C TYR A 161 -3.84 8.07 -2.25
N ASN A 162 -4.31 7.72 -3.45
CA ASN A 162 -5.07 8.64 -4.29
C ASN A 162 -6.40 9.04 -3.64
N GLN A 163 -7.10 8.10 -3.00
CA GLN A 163 -8.32 8.39 -2.25
C GLN A 163 -8.03 9.28 -1.03
N TYR A 164 -6.96 9.01 -0.28
CA TYR A 164 -6.53 9.90 0.81
C TYR A 164 -6.19 11.32 0.30
N LYS A 165 -5.57 11.43 -0.88
CA LYS A 165 -5.31 12.75 -1.49
C LYS A 165 -6.60 13.47 -1.89
N SER A 166 -7.62 12.73 -2.35
CA SER A 166 -8.87 13.30 -2.86
C SER A 166 -9.70 14.04 -1.81
N ILE A 167 -9.53 13.71 -0.53
CA ILE A 167 -10.23 14.36 0.59
C ILE A 167 -9.55 15.66 1.06
N GLU A 168 -8.47 16.08 0.38
CA GLU A 168 -7.71 17.30 0.68
C GLU A 168 -7.28 17.43 2.16
N PRO A 169 -6.43 16.51 2.68
CA PRO A 169 -6.16 16.37 4.12
C PRO A 169 -5.18 17.42 4.67
N TRP A 170 -5.47 18.70 4.46
CA TRP A 170 -4.73 19.85 4.96
C TRP A 170 -5.66 20.92 5.51
N LEU A 171 -5.13 21.80 6.36
CA LEU A 171 -5.93 22.85 6.99
C LEU A 171 -6.39 23.89 5.97
N LYS A 172 -7.71 24.03 5.79
CA LYS A 172 -8.34 25.02 4.92
C LYS A 172 -8.96 26.14 5.74
N ARG A 173 -8.70 27.40 5.39
CA ARG A 173 -9.25 28.59 6.07
C ARG A 173 -9.80 29.58 5.06
N LYS A 174 -10.93 30.21 5.39
CA LYS A 174 -11.52 31.29 4.58
C LYS A 174 -10.77 32.62 4.75
N ASN A 175 -10.27 32.87 5.96
CA ASN A 175 -9.62 34.12 6.35
C ASN A 175 -8.16 33.89 6.78
N PRO A 176 -7.28 34.89 6.62
CA PRO A 176 -5.90 34.82 7.11
C PRO A 176 -5.81 34.67 8.64
N PRO A 177 -4.65 34.29 9.20
CA PRO A 177 -4.41 34.32 10.64
C PRO A 177 -4.76 35.70 11.24
N PRO A 178 -5.39 35.75 12.43
CA PRO A 178 -5.66 37.03 13.10
C PRO A 178 -4.40 37.86 13.31
N THR A 179 -3.28 37.18 13.60
CA THR A 179 -1.96 37.79 13.76
C THR A 179 -0.95 37.01 12.94
N ALA A 180 -0.23 37.69 12.05
CA ALA A 180 0.81 37.07 11.23
C ALA A 180 1.94 36.52 12.11
N GLY A 181 2.40 35.30 11.83
CA GLY A 181 3.50 34.66 12.58
C GLY A 181 3.13 34.14 13.97
N LYS A 182 1.85 34.14 14.35
CA LYS A 182 1.36 33.57 15.61
C LYS A 182 0.57 32.28 15.39
N GLU A 183 0.50 31.47 16.44
CA GLU A 183 -0.33 30.27 16.51
C GLU A 183 -1.82 30.58 16.30
N ILE A 184 -2.57 29.60 15.80
CA ILE A 184 -4.04 29.65 15.74
C ILE A 184 -4.59 29.12 17.07
N PRO A 185 -5.28 29.93 17.88
CA PRO A 185 -5.80 29.46 19.17
C PRO A 185 -6.84 28.34 18.97
N GLN A 186 -6.68 27.24 19.72
CA GLN A 186 -7.65 26.15 19.82
C GLN A 186 -7.85 25.80 21.30
N SER A 187 -9.10 25.64 21.73
CA SER A 187 -9.38 25.24 23.12
C SER A 187 -8.99 23.77 23.35
N LYS A 188 -8.64 23.41 24.60
CA LYS A 188 -8.37 22.01 24.96
C LYS A 188 -9.54 21.09 24.62
N LYS A 189 -10.78 21.57 24.84
CA LYS A 189 -12.02 20.85 24.53
C LYS A 189 -12.16 20.58 23.03
N ASP A 190 -11.78 21.53 22.17
CA ASP A 190 -11.85 21.34 20.72
C ASP A 190 -10.70 20.48 20.21
N ARG A 191 -9.49 20.61 20.76
CA ARG A 191 -8.37 19.73 20.41
C ARG A 191 -8.67 18.27 20.75
N ALA A 192 -9.31 18.00 21.90
CA ALA A 192 -9.66 16.65 22.32
C ALA A 192 -10.64 15.95 21.36
N LYS A 193 -11.41 16.70 20.56
CA LYS A 193 -12.28 16.11 19.52
C LYS A 193 -11.49 15.37 18.43
N LEU A 194 -10.19 15.63 18.30
CA LEU A 194 -9.33 14.98 17.31
C LEU A 194 -8.79 13.63 17.79
N ASP A 195 -8.83 13.36 19.10
CA ASP A 195 -8.33 12.12 19.70
C ASP A 195 -9.14 10.93 19.17
N GLY A 196 -8.43 9.85 18.81
CA GLY A 196 -8.98 8.68 18.11
C GLY A 196 -9.02 8.79 16.58
N MET A 197 -8.64 9.93 16.00
CA MET A 197 -8.59 10.14 14.54
C MET A 197 -7.19 10.43 14.00
N TYR A 198 -6.42 11.33 14.63
CA TYR A 198 -5.09 11.70 14.10
C TYR A 198 -4.02 10.62 14.32
N GLU A 199 -4.31 9.62 15.14
CA GLU A 199 -3.47 8.47 15.45
C GLU A 199 -3.43 7.45 14.30
N CYS A 200 -4.29 7.60 13.28
CA CYS A 200 -4.28 6.76 12.09
C CYS A 200 -2.91 6.82 11.38
N ILE A 201 -2.30 5.65 11.20
CA ILE A 201 -0.96 5.48 10.59
C ILE A 201 -1.01 5.12 9.10
N LEU A 202 -2.19 5.22 8.47
CA LEU A 202 -2.40 4.91 7.04
C LEU A 202 -1.90 3.51 6.60
N CYS A 203 -2.09 2.48 7.45
CA CYS A 203 -1.67 1.11 7.16
C CYS A 203 -2.61 0.32 6.22
N ALA A 204 -3.78 0.89 5.89
CA ALA A 204 -4.85 0.29 5.08
C ALA A 204 -5.55 -0.96 5.65
N CYS A 205 -5.13 -1.55 6.79
CA CYS A 205 -5.75 -2.76 7.35
C CYS A 205 -7.28 -2.69 7.43
N CYS A 206 -7.84 -1.55 7.85
CA CYS A 206 -9.29 -1.35 7.98
C CYS A 206 -10.02 -1.29 6.63
N SER A 207 -9.39 -0.75 5.59
CA SER A 207 -10.01 -0.64 4.27
C SER A 207 -9.97 -1.99 3.57
N THR A 208 -8.83 -2.68 3.65
CA THR A 208 -8.65 -4.01 3.07
C THR A 208 -9.27 -5.12 3.92
N SER A 209 -9.95 -4.81 5.03
CA SER A 209 -10.83 -5.75 5.75
C SER A 209 -12.32 -5.51 5.47
N CYS A 210 -12.65 -4.49 4.67
CA CYS A 210 -14.02 -4.06 4.43
C CYS A 210 -14.53 -4.63 3.10
N PRO A 211 -15.53 -5.53 3.10
CA PRO A 211 -16.10 -6.07 1.86
C PRO A 211 -16.64 -4.99 0.92
N SER A 212 -17.22 -3.90 1.43
CA SER A 212 -17.66 -2.80 0.56
C SER A 212 -16.51 -2.14 -0.22
N TYR A 213 -15.31 -2.10 0.38
CA TYR A 213 -14.10 -1.61 -0.27
C TYR A 213 -13.55 -2.62 -1.26
N TRP A 214 -13.66 -3.92 -0.97
CA TRP A 214 -13.29 -4.99 -1.88
C TRP A 214 -14.07 -4.95 -3.18
N TRP A 215 -15.38 -4.70 -3.09
CA TRP A 215 -16.26 -4.74 -4.26
C TRP A 215 -16.28 -3.45 -5.08
N ASN A 216 -16.00 -2.30 -4.47
CA ASN A 216 -16.10 -1.00 -5.14
C ASN A 216 -14.96 -0.04 -4.76
N PRO A 217 -13.68 -0.46 -4.86
CA PRO A 217 -12.54 0.34 -4.41
C PRO A 217 -12.35 1.64 -5.21
N GLU A 218 -12.92 1.76 -6.40
CA GLU A 218 -12.90 2.98 -7.22
C GLU A 218 -13.93 4.04 -6.80
N SER A 219 -15.05 3.61 -6.19
CA SER A 219 -16.16 4.51 -5.84
C SER A 219 -16.30 4.74 -4.34
N TYR A 220 -16.05 3.71 -3.52
CA TYR A 220 -16.10 3.79 -2.07
C TYR A 220 -14.72 4.15 -1.50
N LEU A 221 -14.63 5.30 -0.82
CA LEU A 221 -13.37 5.82 -0.27
C LEU A 221 -12.73 4.94 0.80
N GLY A 222 -13.51 4.06 1.43
CA GLY A 222 -13.03 3.21 2.51
C GLY A 222 -12.94 3.92 3.87
N PRO A 223 -12.87 3.15 4.98
CA PRO A 223 -12.89 3.68 6.33
C PRO A 223 -11.71 4.60 6.65
N ALA A 224 -10.52 4.36 6.10
CA ALA A 224 -9.34 5.19 6.39
C ALA A 224 -9.49 6.61 5.84
N ALA A 225 -9.86 6.75 4.57
CA ALA A 225 -10.07 8.07 3.96
C ALA A 225 -11.27 8.78 4.60
N LEU A 226 -12.35 8.08 4.92
CA LEU A 226 -13.50 8.67 5.60
C LEU A 226 -13.18 9.15 7.03
N LEU A 227 -12.35 8.42 7.78
CA LEU A 227 -11.83 8.87 9.07
C LEU A 227 -11.06 10.18 8.92
N HIS A 228 -10.16 10.26 7.93
CA HIS A 228 -9.37 11.46 7.69
C HIS A 228 -10.19 12.65 7.14
N ALA A 229 -11.29 12.39 6.43
CA ALA A 229 -12.20 13.45 5.99
C ALA A 229 -12.98 14.05 7.17
N ASN A 230 -13.24 13.26 8.21
CA ASN A 230 -13.90 13.70 9.44
C ASN A 230 -12.94 14.39 10.43
N ARG A 231 -11.63 14.14 10.29
CA ARG A 231 -10.57 14.55 11.24
C ARG A 231 -10.18 16.02 11.12
#